data_AF-A0A496WTX5-F1
#
_entry.id   AF-A0A496WTX5-F1
#
_cell.length_a   1.000
_cell.length_b   1.000
_cell.length_c   1.000
_cell.angle_alpha   90.00
_cell.angle_beta   90.00
_cell.angle_gamma   90.00
#
_symmetry.space_group_name_H-M   'P 1'
#
loop_
_entity.id
_entity.type
_entity.pdbx_description
1 polymer ?
#
loop_
_entity_poly.entity_id
_entity_poly.type
_entity_poly.pdbx_seq_one_letter_code
_entity_poly.pdbx_strand_id
1 'polypeptide(L)' 'MSEQRRSSHTITRFTAHLVWVTKYRYPVLKGDIQVRCRSLIIQI' A
#
# COMPACT_ATOMS: atom_id res chain seq x y z
N MET A 1 -7.64 -8.58 15.56
CA MET A 1 -9.10 -8.62 15.78
C MET A 1 -9.76 -8.28 14.45
N SER A 2 -10.38 -9.28 13.82
CA SER A 2 -10.76 -9.24 12.40
C SER A 2 -12.12 -8.57 12.20
N GLU A 3 -12.14 -7.25 12.19
CA GLU A 3 -13.32 -6.51 11.74
C GLU A 3 -13.51 -6.71 10.23
N GLN A 4 -14.72 -7.10 9.83
CA GLN A 4 -15.09 -7.28 8.42
C GLN A 4 -15.72 -5.99 7.90
N ARG A 5 -15.34 -5.57 6.68
CA ARG A 5 -15.96 -4.42 6.02
C ARG A 5 -17.39 -4.77 5.66
N ARG A 6 -18.36 -3.97 6.12
CA ARG A 6 -19.79 -4.12 5.79
C ARG A 6 -20.24 -2.97 4.90
N SER A 7 -21.02 -3.29 3.88
CA SER A 7 -21.82 -2.35 3.07
C SER A 7 -23.30 -2.73 3.18
N SER A 8 -24.19 -1.99 2.52
CA SER A 8 -25.64 -2.22 2.61
C SER A 8 -26.06 -3.65 2.28
N HIS A 9 -25.35 -4.34 1.36
CA HIS A 9 -25.69 -5.69 0.90
C HIS A 9 -24.46 -6.60 0.77
N THR A 10 -23.32 -6.26 1.39
CA THR A 10 -22.10 -7.07 1.26
C THR A 10 -21.25 -7.04 2.53
N ILE A 11 -20.62 -8.17 2.85
CA ILE A 11 -19.61 -8.28 3.91
C ILE A 11 -18.34 -8.82 3.26
N THR A 12 -17.23 -8.10 3.36
CA THR A 12 -15.97 -8.49 2.74
C THR A 12 -14.79 -8.32 3.68
N ARG A 13 -13.75 -9.13 3.42
CA ARG A 13 -12.42 -8.95 4.00
C ARG A 13 -11.41 -9.25 2.90
N PHE A 14 -10.69 -8.22 2.47
CA PHE A 14 -9.66 -8.35 1.46
C PHE A 14 -8.32 -7.91 2.06
N THR A 15 -7.39 -8.84 2.14
CA THR A 15 -6.03 -8.58 2.65
C THR A 15 -5.07 -9.20 1.66
N ALA A 16 -4.13 -8.39 1.16
CA ALA A 16 -3.17 -8.80 0.16
C ALA A 16 -1.75 -8.38 0.57
N HIS A 17 -0.76 -9.18 0.21
CA HIS A 17 0.65 -8.86 0.34
C HIS A 17 1.18 -8.43 -1.03
N LEU A 18 1.37 -7.13 -1.22
CA LEU A 18 1.85 -6.54 -2.48
C LEU A 18 3.31 -6.12 -2.35
N VAL A 19 4.14 -6.57 -3.28
CA VAL A 19 5.57 -6.24 -3.36
C VAL A 19 5.91 -5.81 -4.79
N TRP A 20 6.72 -4.77 -4.93
CA TRP A 20 7.21 -4.28 -6.22
C TRP A 20 8.63 -3.76 -6.10
N VAL A 21 9.26 -3.47 -7.25
CA VAL A 21 10.64 -2.97 -7.33
C VAL A 21 10.73 -1.77 -8.25
N THR A 22 11.82 -1.02 -8.14
CA THR A 22 12.13 0.12 -9.01
C THR A 22 12.53 -0.36 -10.41
N LYS A 23 12.32 0.49 -11.41
CA LYS A 23 12.80 0.23 -12.77
C LYS A 23 14.30 -0.03 -12.74
N TYR A 24 14.74 -1.12 -13.35
CA TYR A 24 16.14 -1.58 -13.36
C TYR A 24 16.75 -1.84 -11.96
N ARG A 25 15.94 -1.97 -10.91
CA ARG A 25 16.37 -2.21 -9.52
C ARG A 25 17.33 -1.15 -8.96
N TYR A 26 17.30 0.07 -9.50
CA TYR A 26 18.11 1.14 -8.95
C TYR A 26 17.70 1.47 -7.50
N PRO A 27 18.66 1.68 -6.59
CA PRO A 27 18.38 1.91 -5.17
C PRO A 27 17.98 3.38 -4.91
N VAL A 28 16.97 3.87 -5.64
CA VAL A 28 16.50 5.28 -5.60
C VAL A 28 15.55 5.60 -4.44
N LEU A 29 14.94 4.58 -3.83
CA LEU A 29 14.03 4.77 -2.68
C LEU A 29 14.82 4.95 -1.38
N LYS A 30 15.51 6.09 -1.26
CA LYS A 30 16.30 6.48 -0.09
C LYS A 30 16.05 7.94 0.27
N GLY A 31 16.32 8.30 1.53
CA GLY A 31 16.18 9.69 2.03
C GLY A 31 14.78 10.26 1.80
N ASP A 32 14.71 11.50 1.35
CA ASP A 32 13.46 12.24 1.16
C ASP A 32 12.52 11.59 0.13
N ILE A 33 13.07 10.92 -0.89
CA ILE A 33 12.30 10.21 -1.91
C ILE A 33 11.49 9.08 -1.28
N GLN A 34 12.08 8.33 -0.34
CA GLN A 34 11.39 7.25 0.37
C GLN A 34 10.22 7.80 1.21
N VAL A 35 10.44 8.89 1.92
CA VAL A 35 9.42 9.53 2.76
C VAL A 35 8.26 10.05 1.90
N ARG A 36 8.57 10.73 0.79
CA ARG A 36 7.56 11.24 -0.15
C ARG A 36 6.78 10.11 -0.80
N CYS A 37 7.44 9.05 -1.29
CA CYS A 37 6.75 7.88 -1.84
C CYS A 37 5.79 7.25 -0.84
N ARG A 38 6.20 7.10 0.43
CA ARG A 38 5.32 6.57 1.49
C ARG A 38 4.10 7.45 1.71
N SER A 39 4.28 8.78 1.72
CA SER A 39 3.14 9.70 1.87
C SER A 39 2.13 9.59 0.72
N LEU A 40 2.60 9.42 -0.52
CA LEU A 40 1.74 9.29 -1.70
C LEU A 40 0.95 7.98 -1.68
N ILE A 41 1.56 6.87 -1.26
CA ILE A 41 0.89 5.57 -1.17
C ILE A 41 -0.21 5.57 -0.11
N ILE A 42 -0.03 6.30 1.00
CA ILE A 42 -1.03 6.37 2.08
C ILE A 42 -2.22 7.25 1.71
N GLN A 43 -2.01 8.28 0.88
CA GLN A 43 -3.05 9.24 0.50
C GLN A 43 -4.14 8.61 -0.39
N ILE A 44 -3.78 7.58 -1.16
CA ILE A 44 -4.62 6.94 -2.18
C ILE A 44 -5.30 5.71 -1.57
#